data_AF-A0A919W8J5-F1
#
_entry.id   AF-A0A919W8J5-F1
#
_cell.length_a   1.000
_cell.length_b   1.000
_cell.length_c   1.000
_cell.angle_alpha   90.00
_cell.angle_beta   90.00
_cell.angle_gamma   90.00
#
_symmetry.space_group_name_H-M   'P 1'
#
loop_
_entity.id
_entity.type
_entity.pdbx_description
1 polymer ?
#
loop_
_entity_poly.entity_id
_entity_poly.type
_entity_poly.pdbx_seq_one_letter_code
_entity_poly.pdbx_strand_id
1 'polypeptide(L)'
;MLTDVDLPAPGLLWTRWATIAASLTGIGFADVWFVDERGAHHDDHGGSWARLALLDGARAVLFGYDRDHSATAATDPPIDLLTGAPEWLPWDDLVALADDNRLGFVVWHTEGRWSRTRYRDDVGDGLVQTVGAVLSSENTLRELGEVITEWGGHELRTAASRDEVREAAERLLASAVRGQVAGEAFSRLLGRVPSLDLQAALLAAGQGGITAGTRPPRIPPGSRPPMRRVRRLSEGEHDRLVWAAMQDAVELDRPSPPETGELAALADWMRGRASGGDGRCTVLVYADATSLSAQPGSHPPADREGEGRWQAYRELTELVRSLRRAEADPRYGRWLFLRVSTTAEDFEISRYYDSWPPWWPDDGVSGPWRTNLQEEMDGRGPQWRPGWVRLLDPSVAFRP
;
A
#
# COMPACT_ATOMS: atom_id res chain seq x y z
N MET A 1 0.71 -14.25 -14.63
CA MET A 1 1.88 -15.07 -15.01
C MET A 1 2.61 -15.43 -13.72
N LEU A 2 2.87 -16.72 -13.48
CA LEU A 2 3.54 -17.18 -12.26
C LEU A 2 5.06 -17.25 -12.47
N THR A 3 5.82 -17.18 -11.39
CA THR A 3 7.26 -17.44 -11.38
C THR A 3 7.60 -18.44 -10.29
N ASP A 4 8.65 -19.21 -10.52
CA ASP A 4 9.16 -20.17 -9.54
C ASP A 4 9.97 -19.44 -8.48
N VAL A 5 9.89 -19.93 -7.25
CA VAL A 5 10.72 -19.44 -6.15
C VAL A 5 11.58 -20.57 -5.67
N ASP A 6 12.89 -20.34 -5.58
CA ASP A 6 13.81 -21.32 -5.01
C ASP A 6 13.71 -21.29 -3.49
N LEU A 7 12.94 -22.22 -2.93
CA LEU A 7 12.77 -22.41 -1.49
C LEU A 7 12.92 -23.89 -1.15
N PRO A 8 13.41 -24.23 0.07
CA PRO A 8 13.46 -25.61 0.51
C PRO A 8 12.08 -26.26 0.52
N ALA A 9 12.05 -27.60 0.50
CA ALA A 9 10.80 -28.36 0.64
C ALA A 9 10.02 -27.91 1.90
N PRO A 10 8.66 -27.84 1.85
CA PRO A 10 7.86 -27.32 2.96
C PRO A 10 8.15 -27.97 4.31
N GLY A 11 8.39 -29.28 4.34
CA GLY A 11 8.73 -29.99 5.58
C GLY A 11 10.06 -29.55 6.20
N LEU A 12 11.04 -29.15 5.39
CA LEU A 12 12.33 -28.67 5.88
C LEU A 12 12.23 -27.24 6.41
N LEU A 13 11.52 -26.36 5.71
CA LEU A 13 11.18 -25.02 6.21
C LEU A 13 10.43 -25.11 7.54
N TRP A 14 9.41 -25.96 7.60
CA TRP A 14 8.63 -26.19 8.82
C TRP A 14 9.49 -26.67 9.99
N THR A 15 10.34 -27.67 9.76
CA THR A 15 11.20 -28.23 10.82
C THR A 15 12.14 -27.19 11.40
N ARG A 16 12.75 -26.36 10.54
CA ARG A 16 13.63 -25.26 10.98
C ARG A 16 12.87 -24.23 11.80
N TRP A 17 11.69 -23.83 11.32
CA TRP A 17 10.79 -22.91 12.02
C TRP A 17 10.41 -23.42 13.41
N ALA A 18 9.93 -24.66 13.50
CA ALA A 18 9.55 -25.30 14.76
C ALA A 18 10.75 -25.41 15.73
N THR A 19 11.96 -25.62 15.20
CA THR A 19 13.19 -25.70 16.02
C THR A 19 13.54 -24.35 16.65
N ILE A 20 13.48 -23.26 15.86
CA ILE A 20 13.71 -21.89 16.35
C ILE A 20 12.61 -21.53 17.35
N ALA A 21 11.34 -21.74 17.00
CA ALA A 21 10.18 -21.44 17.83
C ALA A 21 10.26 -22.12 19.21
N ALA A 22 10.56 -23.42 19.23
CA ALA A 22 10.72 -24.15 20.49
C ALA A 22 11.93 -23.68 21.30
N SER A 23 13.01 -23.26 20.65
CA SER A 23 14.20 -22.75 21.35
C SER A 23 13.92 -21.40 22.01
N LEU A 24 13.29 -20.46 21.29
CA LEU A 24 12.90 -19.15 21.81
C LEU A 24 11.84 -19.27 22.91
N THR A 25 10.84 -20.13 22.72
CA THR A 25 9.85 -20.43 23.76
C THR A 25 10.53 -20.94 25.03
N GLY A 26 11.53 -21.82 24.88
CA GLY A 26 12.30 -22.36 26.00
C GLY A 26 13.08 -21.33 26.81
N ILE A 27 13.31 -20.12 26.29
CA ILE A 27 14.03 -19.06 27.00
C ILE A 27 13.15 -17.83 27.29
N GLY A 28 11.85 -17.91 27.01
CA GLY A 28 10.84 -16.90 27.39
C GLY A 28 10.31 -16.01 26.26
N PHE A 29 10.64 -16.27 25.00
CA PHE A 29 10.23 -15.46 23.83
C PHE A 29 9.25 -16.23 22.93
N ALA A 30 8.11 -16.62 23.50
CA ALA A 30 7.15 -17.52 22.86
C ALA A 30 6.25 -16.86 21.80
N ASP A 31 6.40 -15.56 21.55
CA ASP A 31 5.61 -14.75 20.62
C ASP A 31 6.38 -14.27 19.39
N VAL A 32 7.71 -14.43 19.37
CA VAL A 32 8.55 -14.01 18.23
C VAL A 32 8.50 -15.05 17.10
N TRP A 33 8.81 -16.30 17.41
CA TRP A 33 8.61 -17.45 16.52
C TRP A 33 7.76 -18.48 17.25
N PHE A 34 6.63 -18.86 16.67
CA PHE A 34 5.72 -19.81 17.34
C PHE A 34 4.97 -20.69 16.35
N VAL A 35 4.37 -21.76 16.87
CA VAL A 35 3.53 -22.69 16.12
C VAL A 35 2.22 -22.88 16.85
N ASP A 36 1.11 -22.76 16.13
CA ASP A 36 -0.24 -23.05 16.61
C ASP A 36 -1.01 -23.94 15.62
N GLU A 37 -2.31 -24.13 15.86
CA GLU A 37 -3.19 -24.91 14.97
C GLU A 37 -3.33 -24.32 13.55
N ARG A 38 -2.98 -23.04 13.38
CA ARG A 38 -3.08 -22.28 12.13
C ARG A 38 -1.78 -22.27 11.34
N GLY A 39 -0.67 -22.70 11.91
CA GLY A 39 0.61 -22.81 11.23
C GLY A 39 1.78 -22.34 12.08
N ALA A 40 2.89 -22.06 11.40
CA ALA A 40 4.06 -21.45 12.00
C ALA A 40 4.03 -19.93 11.74
N HIS A 41 4.37 -19.14 12.75
CA HIS A 41 4.29 -17.67 12.74
C HIS A 41 5.61 -17.07 13.18
N HIS A 42 5.88 -15.88 12.63
CA HIS A 42 6.99 -15.02 12.97
C HIS A 42 6.45 -13.59 13.07
N ASP A 43 6.76 -12.89 14.15
CA ASP A 43 6.43 -11.48 14.37
C ASP A 43 7.62 -10.80 15.09
N ASP A 44 8.22 -9.81 14.44
CA ASP A 44 9.35 -9.07 15.01
C ASP A 44 8.92 -7.96 15.98
N HIS A 45 7.61 -7.77 16.18
CA HIS A 45 6.97 -6.66 16.92
C HIS A 45 7.31 -5.26 16.38
N GLY A 46 8.06 -5.17 15.29
CA GLY A 46 8.42 -3.99 14.53
C GLY A 46 7.58 -3.81 13.27
N GLY A 47 6.60 -4.68 13.03
CA GLY A 47 5.69 -4.63 11.90
C GLY A 47 6.01 -5.59 10.76
N SER A 48 7.06 -6.40 10.89
CA SER A 48 7.38 -7.48 9.95
C SER A 48 6.89 -8.80 10.51
N TRP A 49 6.20 -9.58 9.67
CA TRP A 49 5.60 -10.83 10.10
C TRP A 49 5.48 -11.81 8.94
N ALA A 50 5.49 -13.10 9.25
CA ALA A 50 5.28 -14.15 8.25
C ALA A 50 4.56 -15.36 8.84
N ARG A 51 3.87 -16.09 7.96
CA ARG A 51 3.16 -17.32 8.29
C ARG A 51 3.44 -18.41 7.27
N LEU A 52 3.75 -19.61 7.76
CA LEU A 52 3.85 -20.84 6.99
C LEU A 52 2.70 -21.77 7.41
N ALA A 53 1.87 -22.18 6.46
CA ALA A 53 0.81 -23.15 6.70
C ALA A 53 1.00 -24.40 5.84
N LEU A 54 0.85 -25.57 6.45
CA LEU A 54 0.85 -26.87 5.77
C LEU A 54 -0.59 -27.32 5.51
N LEU A 55 -0.83 -27.91 4.33
CA LEU A 55 -2.11 -28.48 3.94
C LEU A 55 -1.91 -29.89 3.39
N ASP A 56 -2.99 -30.68 3.34
CA ASP A 56 -2.95 -32.04 2.78
C ASP A 56 -2.49 -32.08 1.32
N GLY A 57 -1.93 -33.22 0.89
CA GLY A 57 -1.46 -33.40 -0.48
C GLY A 57 -0.13 -32.69 -0.78
N ALA A 58 0.76 -32.59 0.22
CA ALA A 58 2.05 -31.90 0.11
C ALA A 58 1.94 -30.43 -0.33
N ARG A 59 0.83 -29.77 0.02
CA ARG A 59 0.60 -28.35 -0.24
C ARG A 59 1.07 -27.52 0.94
N ALA A 60 1.55 -26.31 0.65
CA ALA A 60 1.90 -25.33 1.67
C ALA A 60 1.73 -23.91 1.12
N VAL A 61 1.58 -22.94 2.00
CA VAL A 61 1.64 -21.53 1.66
C VAL A 61 2.52 -20.81 2.68
N LEU A 62 3.39 -19.95 2.17
CA LEU A 62 4.24 -19.04 2.92
C LEU A 62 3.89 -17.62 2.49
N PHE A 63 3.47 -16.79 3.42
CA PHE A 63 3.07 -15.41 3.14
C PHE A 63 3.45 -14.51 4.31
N GLY A 64 3.58 -13.22 4.04
CA GLY A 64 4.03 -12.28 5.05
C GLY A 64 4.24 -10.90 4.48
N TYR A 65 4.80 -10.04 5.32
CA TYR A 65 5.08 -8.65 5.03
C TYR A 65 6.28 -8.19 5.86
N ASP A 66 7.15 -7.43 5.22
CA ASP A 66 8.28 -6.75 5.82
C ASP A 66 8.04 -5.24 5.75
N ARG A 67 8.11 -4.56 6.90
CA ARG A 67 7.83 -3.12 6.97
C ARG A 67 8.75 -2.30 6.08
N ASP A 68 10.01 -2.71 5.96
CA ASP A 68 11.06 -1.93 5.29
C ASP A 68 11.40 -2.47 3.89
N HIS A 69 11.07 -3.73 3.58
CA HIS A 69 11.49 -4.40 2.35
C HIS A 69 10.36 -4.88 1.44
N SER A 70 9.09 -4.83 1.87
CA SER A 70 7.93 -5.18 1.02
C SER A 70 7.47 -4.01 0.13
N ALA A 71 8.33 -3.59 -0.81
CA ALA A 71 8.00 -2.60 -1.82
C ALA A 71 6.81 -3.02 -2.70
N THR A 72 6.56 -4.33 -2.84
CA THR A 72 5.36 -4.90 -3.48
C THR A 72 4.05 -4.28 -3.01
N ALA A 73 3.92 -4.00 -1.72
CA ALA A 73 2.71 -3.39 -1.12
C ALA A 73 2.52 -1.91 -1.49
N ALA A 74 3.59 -1.22 -1.92
CA ALA A 74 3.59 0.22 -2.20
C ALA A 74 3.76 0.55 -3.70
N THR A 75 3.76 -0.45 -4.58
CA THR A 75 4.01 -0.26 -6.02
C THR A 75 2.91 0.54 -6.74
N ASP A 76 3.34 1.32 -7.73
CA ASP A 76 2.50 2.02 -8.71
C ASP A 76 2.97 1.64 -10.13
N PRO A 77 2.16 0.93 -10.95
CA PRO A 77 0.83 0.44 -10.62
C PRO A 77 0.86 -0.74 -9.61
N PRO A 78 -0.27 -1.00 -8.95
CA PRO A 78 -0.45 -2.12 -8.04
C PRO A 78 -0.06 -3.50 -8.56
N ILE A 79 0.54 -4.29 -7.68
CA ILE A 79 0.72 -5.73 -7.86
C ILE A 79 -0.32 -6.50 -7.03
N ASP A 80 -1.12 -7.31 -7.70
CA ASP A 80 -2.03 -8.27 -7.06
C ASP A 80 -1.30 -9.59 -6.82
N LEU A 81 -0.78 -9.78 -5.60
CA LEU A 81 0.01 -10.96 -5.19
C LEU A 81 -0.80 -12.28 -5.15
N LEU A 82 -2.11 -12.22 -5.35
CA LEU A 82 -3.00 -13.39 -5.41
C LEU A 82 -3.38 -13.76 -6.86
N THR A 83 -2.77 -13.11 -7.85
CA THR A 83 -2.98 -13.40 -9.26
C THR A 83 -2.50 -14.81 -9.59
N GLY A 84 -3.41 -15.66 -10.08
CA GLY A 84 -3.12 -17.06 -10.43
C GLY A 84 -2.94 -17.98 -9.21
N ALA A 85 -3.26 -17.49 -8.01
CA ALA A 85 -3.16 -18.27 -6.80
C ALA A 85 -4.22 -19.41 -6.76
N PRO A 86 -3.91 -20.61 -6.25
CA PRO A 86 -4.82 -21.74 -6.24
C PRO A 86 -6.07 -21.55 -5.35
N GLU A 87 -7.16 -22.23 -5.69
CA GLU A 87 -8.45 -22.13 -4.96
C GLU A 87 -8.39 -22.64 -3.52
N TRP A 88 -7.44 -23.53 -3.21
CA TRP A 88 -7.30 -24.15 -1.89
C TRP A 88 -6.56 -23.30 -0.86
N LEU A 89 -6.00 -22.16 -1.26
CA LEU A 89 -5.31 -21.26 -0.34
C LEU A 89 -6.25 -20.74 0.75
N PRO A 90 -5.73 -20.28 1.91
CA PRO A 90 -6.53 -19.64 2.95
C PRO A 90 -7.00 -18.25 2.50
N TRP A 91 -7.95 -18.20 1.57
CA TRP A 91 -8.40 -16.99 0.90
C TRP A 91 -8.97 -15.94 1.86
N ASP A 92 -9.68 -16.34 2.90
CA ASP A 92 -10.24 -15.40 3.88
C ASP A 92 -9.14 -14.57 4.56
N ASP A 93 -8.05 -15.22 4.97
CA ASP A 93 -6.89 -14.55 5.57
C ASP A 93 -6.17 -13.67 4.51
N LEU A 94 -5.90 -14.25 3.33
CA LEU A 94 -5.11 -13.59 2.29
C LEU A 94 -5.81 -12.36 1.69
N VAL A 95 -7.13 -12.40 1.52
CA VAL A 95 -7.91 -11.27 0.99
C VAL A 95 -7.94 -10.12 1.99
N ALA A 96 -8.17 -10.41 3.27
CA ALA A 96 -8.15 -9.36 4.30
C ALA A 96 -6.79 -8.66 4.36
N LEU A 97 -5.70 -9.43 4.29
CA LEU A 97 -4.33 -8.88 4.29
C LEU A 97 -4.00 -8.09 3.01
N ALA A 98 -4.47 -8.55 1.85
CA ALA A 98 -4.30 -7.84 0.59
C ALA A 98 -5.08 -6.51 0.59
N ASP A 99 -6.30 -6.49 1.12
CA ASP A 99 -7.14 -5.29 1.21
C ASP A 99 -6.52 -4.20 2.08
N ASP A 100 -5.79 -4.60 3.14
CA ASP A 100 -5.10 -3.70 4.06
C ASP A 100 -3.65 -3.35 3.64
N ASN A 101 -3.21 -3.76 2.44
CA ASN A 101 -1.81 -3.63 1.99
C ASN A 101 -0.78 -4.24 2.97
N ARG A 102 -1.18 -5.27 3.71
CA ARG A 102 -0.35 -6.01 4.67
C ARG A 102 0.23 -7.28 4.07
N LEU A 103 0.31 -7.37 2.75
CA LEU A 103 0.81 -8.55 2.04
C LEU A 103 2.01 -8.14 1.19
N GLY A 104 3.21 -8.56 1.60
CA GLY A 104 4.46 -8.32 0.89
C GLY A 104 4.80 -9.45 -0.09
N PHE A 105 4.53 -10.69 0.31
CA PHE A 105 4.71 -11.87 -0.52
C PHE A 105 3.66 -12.94 -0.22
N VAL A 106 3.36 -13.74 -1.24
CA VAL A 106 2.63 -15.01 -1.12
C VAL A 106 3.29 -16.02 -2.05
N VAL A 107 3.77 -17.11 -1.47
CA VAL A 107 4.37 -18.21 -2.21
C VAL A 107 3.66 -19.48 -1.81
N TRP A 108 3.27 -20.29 -2.79
CA TRP A 108 2.56 -21.54 -2.53
C TRP A 108 3.31 -22.72 -3.14
N HIS A 109 3.31 -23.83 -2.40
CA HIS A 109 3.88 -25.08 -2.82
C HIS A 109 2.78 -26.01 -3.32
N THR A 110 2.92 -26.48 -4.56
CA THR A 110 2.10 -27.56 -5.12
C THR A 110 2.96 -28.39 -6.06
N GLU A 111 2.71 -29.71 -6.11
CA GLU A 111 3.38 -30.59 -7.08
C GLU A 111 4.94 -30.52 -7.04
N GLY A 112 5.51 -30.31 -5.85
CA GLY A 112 6.96 -30.28 -5.64
C GLY A 112 7.64 -28.96 -5.99
N ARG A 113 6.89 -27.88 -6.19
CA ARG A 113 7.39 -26.57 -6.61
C ARG A 113 6.77 -25.45 -5.79
N TRP A 114 7.58 -24.46 -5.42
CA TRP A 114 7.13 -23.17 -4.92
C TRP A 114 6.92 -22.19 -6.08
N SER A 115 5.76 -21.53 -6.09
CA SER A 115 5.43 -20.52 -7.09
C SER A 115 4.78 -19.30 -6.44
N ARG A 116 4.93 -18.15 -7.10
CA ARG A 116 4.27 -16.90 -6.74
C ARG A 116 3.80 -16.12 -7.96
N THR A 117 3.01 -15.08 -7.76
CA THR A 117 2.74 -14.08 -8.79
C THR A 117 4.03 -13.40 -9.23
N ARG A 118 4.23 -13.22 -10.54
CA ARG A 118 5.38 -12.49 -11.09
C ARG A 118 5.21 -10.98 -10.91
N TYR A 119 6.24 -10.32 -10.41
CA TYR A 119 6.45 -8.88 -10.44
C TYR A 119 7.84 -8.56 -11.02
N ARG A 120 8.14 -7.27 -11.18
CA ARG A 120 9.42 -6.81 -11.74
C ARG A 120 10.57 -7.14 -10.78
N ASP A 121 11.73 -7.45 -11.33
CA ASP A 121 12.88 -7.96 -10.55
C ASP A 121 13.49 -6.91 -9.61
N ASP A 122 13.22 -5.62 -9.83
CA ASP A 122 13.64 -4.49 -8.99
C ASP A 122 12.74 -4.26 -7.77
N VAL A 123 11.62 -4.97 -7.67
CA VAL A 123 10.67 -4.83 -6.56
C VAL A 123 10.95 -5.85 -5.47
N GLY A 124 11.47 -5.38 -4.33
CA GLY A 124 11.63 -6.17 -3.12
C GLY A 124 10.27 -6.56 -2.51
N ASP A 125 10.16 -7.81 -2.05
CA ASP A 125 8.96 -8.35 -1.42
C ASP A 125 9.11 -8.59 0.09
N GLY A 126 10.34 -8.54 0.61
CA GLY A 126 10.66 -8.76 2.02
C GLY A 126 10.80 -10.23 2.43
N LEU A 127 10.59 -11.21 1.55
CA LEU A 127 10.57 -12.63 1.92
C LEU A 127 11.86 -13.06 2.62
N VAL A 128 13.01 -12.73 2.03
CA VAL A 128 14.31 -13.15 2.56
C VAL A 128 14.63 -12.48 3.89
N GLN A 129 14.23 -11.22 4.06
CA GLN A 129 14.43 -10.46 5.28
C GLN A 129 13.57 -11.00 6.42
N THR A 130 12.30 -11.32 6.15
CA THR A 130 11.36 -11.77 7.18
C THR A 130 11.57 -13.24 7.59
N VAL A 131 11.92 -14.13 6.65
CA VAL A 131 12.04 -15.58 6.95
C VAL A 131 13.42 -16.17 6.70
N GLY A 132 14.43 -15.32 6.53
CA GLY A 132 15.80 -15.73 6.21
C GLY A 132 16.37 -16.82 7.13
N ALA A 133 16.03 -16.78 8.42
CA ALA A 133 16.46 -17.74 9.44
C ALA A 133 16.11 -19.20 9.10
N VAL A 134 15.04 -19.46 8.35
CA VAL A 134 14.60 -20.84 8.02
C VAL A 134 14.97 -21.28 6.60
N LEU A 135 15.47 -20.37 5.75
CA LEU A 135 15.71 -20.66 4.33
C LEU A 135 16.88 -21.63 4.10
N SER A 136 17.88 -21.65 4.99
CA SER A 136 19.02 -22.56 4.88
C SER A 136 19.39 -23.14 6.25
N SER A 137 20.10 -24.27 6.25
CA SER A 137 20.59 -24.85 7.51
C SER A 137 21.61 -23.90 8.17
N GLU A 138 22.44 -23.23 7.38
CA GLU A 138 23.40 -22.24 7.88
C GLU A 138 22.69 -21.07 8.58
N ASN A 139 21.64 -20.53 7.98
CA ASN A 139 20.85 -19.45 8.58
C ASN A 139 20.17 -19.92 9.87
N THR A 140 19.62 -21.14 9.89
CA THR A 140 18.99 -21.68 11.10
C THR A 140 20.01 -21.89 12.22
N LEU A 141 21.22 -22.37 11.90
CA LEU A 141 22.28 -22.54 12.89
C LEU A 141 22.77 -21.20 13.44
N ARG A 142 22.87 -20.17 12.59
CA ARG A 142 23.18 -18.81 13.00
C ARG A 142 22.10 -18.26 13.95
N GLU A 143 20.83 -18.39 13.56
CA GLU A 143 19.70 -17.98 14.40
C GLU A 143 19.70 -18.69 15.76
N LEU A 144 19.93 -20.01 15.80
CA LEU A 144 20.05 -20.75 17.05
C LEU A 144 21.23 -20.29 17.92
N GLY A 145 22.28 -19.75 17.30
CA GLY A 145 23.35 -19.04 18.01
C GLY A 145 22.88 -17.70 18.60
N GLU A 146 22.13 -16.92 17.82
CA GLU A 146 21.53 -15.65 18.24
C GLU A 146 20.53 -15.84 19.39
N VAL A 147 19.77 -16.96 19.40
CA VAL A 147 18.94 -17.37 20.56
C VAL A 147 19.75 -17.45 21.85
N ILE A 148 20.99 -17.93 21.80
CA ILE A 148 21.87 -17.99 22.98
C ILE A 148 22.43 -16.61 23.32
N THR A 149 22.90 -15.87 22.32
CA THR A 149 23.64 -14.63 22.56
C THR A 149 22.75 -13.42 22.74
N GLU A 150 21.93 -13.10 21.74
CA GLU A 150 21.11 -11.88 21.71
C GLU A 150 19.90 -12.02 22.63
N TRP A 151 19.13 -13.10 22.45
CA TRP A 151 17.92 -13.34 23.23
C TRP A 151 18.23 -13.88 24.63
N GLY A 152 19.15 -14.84 24.73
CA GLY A 152 19.55 -15.46 25.99
C GLY A 152 20.57 -14.66 26.81
N GLY A 153 21.12 -13.58 26.27
CA GLY A 153 22.09 -12.71 26.94
C GLY A 153 23.42 -13.40 27.30
N HIS A 154 23.76 -14.52 26.66
CA HIS A 154 24.95 -15.30 26.98
C HIS A 154 26.15 -14.94 26.08
N GLU A 155 27.28 -14.56 26.68
CA GLU A 155 28.48 -14.19 25.92
C GLU A 155 29.37 -15.39 25.55
N LEU A 156 29.58 -15.61 24.24
CA LEU A 156 30.48 -16.64 23.71
C LEU A 156 31.91 -16.12 23.47
N ARG A 157 32.66 -15.94 24.57
CA ARG A 157 33.98 -15.28 24.57
C ARG A 157 35.08 -16.05 23.86
N THR A 158 35.01 -17.38 23.80
CA THR A 158 36.09 -18.22 23.24
C THR A 158 35.66 -18.91 21.95
N ALA A 159 36.62 -19.25 21.08
CA ALA A 159 36.35 -20.04 19.88
C ALA A 159 35.73 -21.40 20.23
N ALA A 160 36.26 -22.07 21.25
CA ALA A 160 35.70 -23.33 21.75
C ALA A 160 34.22 -23.21 22.17
N SER A 161 33.84 -22.13 22.88
CA SER A 161 32.43 -21.92 23.25
C SER A 161 31.51 -21.73 22.04
N ARG A 162 31.99 -21.07 20.98
CA ARG A 162 31.24 -20.90 19.73
C ARG A 162 31.09 -22.22 18.97
N ASP A 163 32.15 -23.03 18.92
CA ASP A 163 32.09 -24.35 18.30
C ASP A 163 31.15 -25.30 19.05
N GLU A 164 31.18 -25.31 20.38
CA GLU A 164 30.26 -26.11 21.20
C GLU A 164 28.78 -25.75 20.95
N VAL A 165 28.46 -24.46 20.87
CA VAL A 165 27.10 -23.99 20.57
C VAL A 165 26.69 -24.41 19.16
N ARG A 166 27.56 -24.22 18.18
CA ARG A 166 27.30 -24.65 16.79
C ARG A 166 27.03 -26.14 16.70
N GLU A 167 27.86 -26.98 17.32
CA GLU A 167 27.64 -28.42 17.32
C GLU A 167 26.35 -28.83 18.07
N ALA A 168 26.00 -28.15 19.17
CA ALA A 168 24.75 -28.39 19.87
C ALA A 168 23.53 -28.02 19.01
N ALA A 169 23.59 -26.90 18.29
CA ALA A 169 22.57 -26.48 17.34
C ALA A 169 22.44 -27.46 16.16
N GLU A 170 23.55 -27.95 15.61
CA GLU A 170 23.57 -28.98 14.55
C GLU A 170 22.89 -30.27 15.03
N ARG A 171 23.20 -30.73 16.25
CA ARG A 171 22.58 -31.91 16.86
C ARG A 171 21.09 -31.73 17.11
N LEU A 172 20.67 -30.56 17.58
CA LEU A 172 19.26 -30.22 17.77
C LEU A 172 18.51 -30.26 16.44
N LEU A 173 19.01 -29.53 15.43
CA LEU A 173 18.38 -29.49 14.10
C LEU A 173 18.32 -30.87 13.45
N ALA A 174 19.39 -31.68 13.56
CA ALA A 174 19.39 -33.05 13.06
C ALA A 174 18.35 -33.93 13.77
N SER A 175 18.11 -33.71 15.06
CA SER A 175 17.08 -34.43 15.81
C SER A 175 15.67 -33.97 15.44
N ALA A 176 15.49 -32.67 15.15
CA ALA A 176 14.24 -32.13 14.63
C ALA A 176 13.89 -32.70 13.25
N VAL A 177 14.85 -32.82 12.34
CA VAL A 177 14.65 -33.45 11.03
C VAL A 177 14.19 -34.91 11.15
N ARG A 178 14.63 -35.62 12.20
CA ARG A 178 14.17 -36.99 12.48
C ARG A 178 12.84 -37.07 13.23
N GLY A 179 12.26 -35.94 13.68
CA GLY A 179 11.09 -35.92 14.55
C GLY A 179 11.35 -36.55 15.91
N GLN A 180 12.57 -36.38 16.44
CA GLN A 180 13.07 -37.06 17.64
C GLN A 180 13.68 -36.06 18.65
N VAL A 181 13.23 -34.80 18.64
CA VAL A 181 13.69 -33.84 19.65
C VAL A 181 13.27 -34.33 21.03
N ALA A 182 14.24 -34.32 21.94
CA ALA A 182 14.08 -34.68 23.34
C ALA A 182 14.75 -33.61 24.21
N GLY A 183 14.45 -33.61 25.51
CA GLY A 183 14.90 -32.57 26.42
C GLY A 183 16.42 -32.41 26.44
N GLU A 184 17.16 -33.51 26.32
CA GLU A 184 18.62 -33.49 26.27
C GLU A 184 19.17 -32.62 25.11
N ALA A 185 18.51 -32.61 23.95
CA ALA A 185 18.93 -31.79 22.82
C ALA A 185 18.83 -30.29 23.14
N PHE A 186 17.74 -29.87 23.79
CA PHE A 186 17.58 -28.49 24.27
C PHE A 186 18.55 -28.17 25.40
N SER A 187 18.70 -29.04 26.41
CA SER A 187 19.63 -28.81 27.52
C SER A 187 21.08 -28.64 27.04
N ARG A 188 21.50 -29.39 26.01
CA ARG A 188 22.85 -29.25 25.43
C ARG A 188 23.08 -27.90 24.75
N LEU A 189 22.06 -27.30 24.13
CA LEU A 189 22.16 -26.00 23.49
C LEU A 189 21.88 -24.86 24.50
N LEU A 190 20.67 -24.87 25.05
CA LEU A 190 20.09 -23.80 25.87
C LEU A 190 20.48 -23.88 27.35
N GLY A 191 21.10 -24.96 27.83
CA GLY A 191 21.49 -25.11 29.25
C GLY A 191 22.48 -24.05 29.76
N ARG A 192 23.00 -23.22 28.86
CA ARG A 192 23.85 -22.06 29.15
C ARG A 192 23.04 -20.78 29.48
N VAL A 193 21.74 -20.79 29.18
CA VAL A 193 20.82 -19.67 29.38
C VAL A 193 20.09 -19.85 30.72
N PRO A 194 20.22 -18.90 31.68
CA PRO A 194 19.62 -19.06 33.02
C PRO A 194 18.09 -19.16 33.03
N SER A 195 17.41 -18.60 32.03
CA SER A 195 15.94 -18.58 31.91
C SER A 195 15.35 -19.85 31.28
N LEU A 196 16.16 -20.90 31.05
CA LEU A 196 15.69 -22.11 30.37
C LEU A 196 14.51 -22.77 31.10
N ASP A 197 13.36 -22.79 30.43
CA ASP A 197 12.22 -23.66 30.69
C ASP A 197 12.21 -24.81 29.68
N LEU A 198 12.74 -25.96 30.10
CA LEU A 198 12.81 -27.15 29.26
C LEU A 198 11.42 -27.74 28.94
N GLN A 199 10.44 -27.58 29.83
CA GLN A 199 9.09 -28.08 29.59
C GLN A 199 8.41 -27.25 28.52
N ALA A 200 8.52 -25.93 28.58
CA ALA A 200 8.00 -25.03 27.57
C ALA A 200 8.61 -25.32 26.18
N ALA A 201 9.94 -25.50 26.11
CA ALA A 201 10.62 -25.88 24.87
C ALA A 201 10.07 -27.20 24.28
N LEU A 202 9.87 -28.22 25.12
CA LEU A 202 9.35 -29.52 24.68
C LEU A 202 7.89 -29.48 24.25
N LEU A 203 7.06 -28.69 24.93
CA LEU A 203 5.67 -28.47 24.56
C LEU A 203 5.58 -27.80 23.17
N ALA A 204 6.34 -26.72 22.96
CA ALA A 204 6.42 -26.04 21.67
C ALA A 204 6.98 -26.95 20.56
N ALA A 205 8.00 -27.76 20.86
CA ALA A 205 8.52 -28.76 19.93
C ALA A 205 7.47 -29.83 19.57
N GLY A 206 6.64 -30.24 20.53
CA GLY A 206 5.53 -31.17 20.30
C GLY A 206 4.42 -30.56 19.44
N GLN A 207 4.05 -29.30 19.68
CA GLN A 207 3.13 -28.53 18.82
C GLN A 207 3.68 -28.39 17.40
N GLY A 208 5.00 -28.17 17.26
CA GLY A 208 5.71 -28.15 15.99
C GLY A 208 5.82 -29.50 15.28
N GLY A 209 5.47 -30.62 15.94
CA GLY A 209 5.56 -31.94 15.34
C GLY A 209 6.99 -32.50 15.20
N ILE A 210 7.94 -31.99 15.97
CA ILE A 210 9.37 -32.37 15.89
C ILE A 210 9.82 -33.29 17.03
N THR A 211 8.89 -33.74 17.89
CA THR A 211 9.13 -34.75 18.93
C THR A 211 8.51 -36.10 18.55
N ALA A 212 8.98 -37.18 19.18
CA ALA A 212 8.54 -38.53 18.82
C ALA A 212 7.02 -38.69 18.99
N GLY A 213 6.35 -39.21 17.94
CA GLY A 213 4.91 -39.47 17.94
C GLY A 213 4.02 -38.26 17.66
N THR A 214 4.59 -37.06 17.51
CA THR A 214 3.86 -35.85 17.13
C THR A 214 3.86 -35.64 15.62
N ARG A 215 3.01 -34.73 15.13
CA ARG A 215 2.93 -34.37 13.71
C ARG A 215 2.71 -32.87 13.57
N PRO A 216 3.28 -32.23 12.53
CA PRO A 216 2.98 -30.85 12.21
C PRO A 216 1.46 -30.61 12.05
N PRO A 217 0.89 -29.56 12.66
CA PRO A 217 -0.47 -29.13 12.37
C PRO A 217 -0.65 -28.83 10.89
N ARG A 218 -1.86 -29.11 10.40
CA ARG A 218 -2.28 -28.84 9.02
C ARG A 218 -3.60 -28.10 9.06
N ILE A 219 -3.74 -27.09 8.21
CA ILE A 219 -4.98 -26.36 8.06
C ILE A 219 -5.83 -26.99 6.93
N PRO A 220 -7.17 -26.91 7.02
CA PRO A 220 -8.03 -27.29 5.91
C PRO A 220 -7.80 -26.36 4.70
N PRO A 221 -8.10 -26.82 3.48
CA PRO A 221 -8.11 -25.94 2.31
C PRO A 221 -9.16 -24.84 2.48
N GLY A 222 -8.82 -23.63 2.07
CA GLY A 222 -9.77 -22.53 2.00
C GLY A 222 -10.66 -22.61 0.76
N SER A 223 -11.39 -21.53 0.50
CA SER A 223 -12.25 -21.41 -0.68
C SER A 223 -12.10 -20.02 -1.27
N ARG A 224 -11.78 -19.94 -2.57
CA ARG A 224 -11.69 -18.67 -3.27
C ARG A 224 -13.07 -18.00 -3.30
N PRO A 225 -13.19 -16.73 -2.87
CA PRO A 225 -14.44 -16.01 -3.02
C PRO A 225 -14.75 -15.79 -4.51
N PRO A 226 -16.03 -15.79 -4.92
CA PRO A 226 -16.42 -15.60 -6.32
C PRO A 226 -16.03 -14.22 -6.85
N MET A 227 -15.98 -13.22 -5.96
CA MET A 227 -15.51 -11.87 -6.23
C MET A 227 -14.62 -11.43 -5.08
N ARG A 228 -13.50 -10.79 -5.40
CA ARG A 228 -12.61 -10.16 -4.41
C ARG A 228 -12.26 -8.76 -4.86
N ARG A 229 -11.96 -7.90 -3.90
CA ARG A 229 -11.32 -6.62 -4.16
C ARG A 229 -9.87 -6.92 -4.54
N VAL A 230 -9.42 -6.41 -5.69
CA VAL A 230 -8.07 -6.69 -6.19
C VAL A 230 -7.05 -5.72 -5.60
N ARG A 231 -7.43 -4.46 -5.39
CA ARG A 231 -6.70 -3.49 -4.55
C ARG A 231 -7.51 -2.19 -4.37
N ARG A 232 -7.35 -1.53 -3.21
CA ARG A 232 -7.58 -0.10 -2.97
C ARG A 232 -6.54 0.83 -3.65
N LEU A 233 -6.96 1.70 -4.55
CA LEU A 233 -6.19 2.81 -5.12
C LEU A 233 -5.73 3.73 -3.98
N SER A 234 -4.50 4.21 -4.06
CA SER A 234 -4.07 5.35 -3.25
C SER A 234 -4.92 6.57 -3.61
N GLU A 235 -4.99 7.56 -2.72
CA GLU A 235 -5.74 8.80 -2.99
C GLU A 235 -5.30 9.45 -4.30
N GLY A 236 -3.98 9.53 -4.55
CA GLY A 236 -3.44 10.12 -5.79
C GLY A 236 -3.75 9.32 -7.06
N GLU A 237 -3.80 8.00 -7.00
CA GLU A 237 -4.24 7.19 -8.16
C GLU A 237 -5.74 7.32 -8.41
N HIS A 238 -6.52 7.43 -7.34
CA HIS A 238 -7.95 7.64 -7.46
C HIS A 238 -8.24 9.02 -8.04
N ASP A 239 -7.51 10.06 -7.60
CA ASP A 239 -7.59 11.39 -8.17
C ASP A 239 -7.23 11.37 -9.66
N ARG A 240 -6.11 10.73 -10.05
CA ARG A 240 -5.71 10.60 -11.47
C ARG A 240 -6.71 9.82 -12.32
N LEU A 241 -7.36 8.79 -11.77
CA LEU A 241 -8.44 8.07 -12.45
C LEU A 241 -9.61 9.01 -12.76
N VAL A 242 -9.96 9.89 -11.82
CA VAL A 242 -11.00 10.90 -12.03
C VAL A 242 -10.55 11.95 -13.04
N TRP A 243 -9.31 12.44 -12.97
CA TRP A 243 -8.77 13.43 -13.91
C TRP A 243 -8.76 12.92 -15.35
N ALA A 244 -8.32 11.68 -15.58
CA ALA A 244 -8.39 11.05 -16.89
C ALA A 244 -9.83 10.98 -17.41
N ALA A 245 -10.77 10.59 -16.54
CA ALA A 245 -12.18 10.56 -16.91
C ALA A 245 -12.77 11.96 -17.17
N MET A 246 -12.27 13.01 -16.52
CA MET A 246 -12.63 14.41 -16.81
C MET A 246 -12.06 14.87 -18.15
N GLN A 247 -10.87 14.44 -18.55
CA GLN A 247 -10.27 14.74 -19.85
C GLN A 247 -11.06 14.13 -21.01
N ASP A 248 -11.59 12.92 -20.80
CA ASP A 248 -12.44 12.23 -21.78
C ASP A 248 -13.91 12.68 -21.73
N ALA A 249 -14.29 13.49 -20.73
CA ALA A 249 -15.68 13.89 -20.54
C ALA A 249 -16.12 14.92 -21.57
N VAL A 250 -17.34 14.74 -22.07
CA VAL A 250 -18.04 15.76 -22.84
C VAL A 250 -18.74 16.70 -21.86
N GLU A 251 -18.53 18.00 -22.04
CA GLU A 251 -19.19 19.05 -21.26
C GLU A 251 -20.71 19.01 -21.51
N LEU A 252 -21.51 18.90 -20.46
CA LEU A 252 -22.98 18.90 -20.61
C LEU A 252 -23.47 20.30 -21.02
N ASP A 253 -24.42 20.35 -21.95
CA ASP A 253 -25.00 21.59 -22.45
C ASP A 253 -25.85 22.28 -21.37
N ARG A 254 -25.39 23.45 -20.90
CA ARG A 254 -26.00 24.21 -19.81
C ARG A 254 -26.40 25.60 -20.26
N PRO A 255 -27.49 26.17 -19.70
CA PRO A 255 -27.78 27.59 -19.87
C PRO A 255 -26.58 28.44 -19.45
N SER A 256 -26.25 29.44 -20.26
CA SER A 256 -25.23 30.42 -19.89
C SER A 256 -25.65 31.15 -18.60
N PRO A 257 -24.71 31.40 -17.67
CA PRO A 257 -25.00 32.23 -16.50
C PRO A 257 -25.50 33.62 -16.93
N PRO A 258 -26.33 34.28 -16.09
CA PRO A 258 -26.74 35.66 -16.36
C PRO A 258 -25.51 36.58 -16.45
N GLU A 259 -25.65 37.69 -17.17
CA GLU A 259 -24.64 38.74 -17.10
C GLU A 259 -24.59 39.33 -15.68
N THR A 260 -23.40 39.33 -15.09
CA THR A 260 -23.17 39.77 -13.71
C THR A 260 -22.22 40.95 -13.66
N GLY A 261 -22.41 41.85 -12.69
CA GLY A 261 -21.49 42.97 -12.47
C GLY A 261 -20.10 42.48 -12.04
N GLU A 262 -20.04 41.31 -11.43
CA GLU A 262 -18.82 40.63 -11.00
C GLU A 262 -17.93 40.23 -12.19
N LEU A 263 -18.54 39.84 -13.33
CA LEU A 263 -17.78 39.52 -14.53
C LEU A 263 -17.14 40.78 -15.14
N ALA A 264 -17.89 41.87 -15.18
CA ALA A 264 -17.37 43.17 -15.62
C ALA A 264 -16.23 43.65 -14.70
N ALA A 265 -16.39 43.51 -13.37
CA ALA A 265 -15.37 43.88 -12.41
C ALA A 265 -14.07 43.07 -12.59
N LEU A 266 -14.17 41.77 -12.86
CA LEU A 266 -13.00 40.93 -13.19
C LEU A 266 -12.33 41.38 -14.49
N ALA A 267 -13.11 41.63 -15.55
CA ALA A 267 -12.58 42.08 -16.83
C ALA A 267 -11.88 43.45 -16.71
N ASP A 268 -12.44 44.39 -15.98
CA ASP A 268 -11.85 45.72 -15.77
C ASP A 268 -10.57 45.65 -14.94
N TRP A 269 -10.54 44.81 -13.89
CA TRP A 269 -9.33 44.54 -13.13
C TRP A 269 -8.23 43.95 -14.02
N MET A 270 -8.57 42.98 -14.88
CA MET A 270 -7.64 42.38 -15.84
C MET A 270 -7.08 43.39 -16.83
N ARG A 271 -7.93 44.24 -17.43
CA ARG A 271 -7.51 45.33 -18.34
C ARG A 271 -6.57 46.30 -17.65
N GLY A 272 -6.88 46.67 -16.40
CA GLY A 272 -6.05 47.55 -15.57
C GLY A 272 -4.70 46.92 -15.13
N ARG A 273 -4.46 45.65 -15.45
CA ARG A 273 -3.22 44.91 -15.22
C ARG A 273 -2.59 44.37 -16.51
N ALA A 274 -3.06 44.79 -17.68
CA ALA A 274 -2.43 44.43 -18.95
C ALA A 274 -1.02 45.03 -19.02
N SER A 275 0.01 44.18 -19.17
CA SER A 275 1.42 44.59 -19.14
C SER A 275 1.79 45.59 -20.24
N GLY A 276 1.12 45.51 -21.41
CA GLY A 276 1.32 46.41 -22.53
C GLY A 276 0.44 47.67 -22.52
N GLY A 277 -0.46 47.82 -21.54
CA GLY A 277 -1.44 48.91 -21.51
C GLY A 277 -2.49 48.85 -22.62
N ASP A 278 -2.56 47.75 -23.37
CA ASP A 278 -3.46 47.52 -24.51
C ASP A 278 -4.74 46.75 -24.12
N GLY A 279 -4.96 46.57 -22.82
CA GLY A 279 -6.09 45.81 -22.26
C GLY A 279 -6.01 44.30 -22.45
N ARG A 280 -4.95 43.76 -23.08
CA ARG A 280 -4.81 42.31 -23.27
C ARG A 280 -4.32 41.63 -22.01
N CYS A 281 -5.17 40.78 -21.46
CA CYS A 281 -4.86 39.96 -20.29
C CYS A 281 -5.58 38.61 -20.39
N THR A 282 -4.97 37.55 -19.88
CA THR A 282 -5.54 36.20 -19.84
C THR A 282 -5.33 35.59 -18.48
N VAL A 283 -6.42 35.13 -17.88
CA VAL A 283 -6.43 34.42 -16.62
C VAL A 283 -7.03 33.04 -16.82
N LEU A 284 -6.31 32.03 -16.35
CA LEU A 284 -6.74 30.64 -16.29
C LEU A 284 -6.94 30.30 -14.81
N VAL A 285 -8.12 29.79 -14.46
CA VAL A 285 -8.49 29.48 -13.08
C VAL A 285 -9.11 28.10 -12.98
N TYR A 286 -8.74 27.40 -11.91
CA TYR A 286 -9.49 26.31 -11.32
C TYR A 286 -10.03 26.78 -9.95
N ALA A 287 -11.30 26.49 -9.66
CA ALA A 287 -11.88 26.77 -8.36
C ALA A 287 -12.94 25.73 -7.97
N ASP A 288 -12.86 25.27 -6.73
CA ASP A 288 -13.87 24.43 -6.09
C ASP A 288 -14.43 25.14 -4.84
N ALA A 289 -15.08 24.42 -3.94
CA ALA A 289 -15.66 24.98 -2.72
C ALA A 289 -14.59 25.59 -1.80
N THR A 290 -13.45 24.94 -1.65
CA THR A 290 -12.44 25.25 -0.63
C THR A 290 -11.15 25.82 -1.20
N SER A 291 -10.82 25.53 -2.46
CA SER A 291 -9.56 25.83 -3.11
C SER A 291 -9.73 26.64 -4.40
N LEU A 292 -8.70 27.42 -4.74
CA LEU A 292 -8.57 28.15 -5.99
C LEU A 292 -7.11 28.07 -6.42
N SER A 293 -6.89 27.81 -7.70
CA SER A 293 -5.58 27.84 -8.35
C SER A 293 -5.68 28.70 -9.60
N ALA A 294 -4.63 29.47 -9.88
CA ALA A 294 -4.50 30.27 -11.09
C ALA A 294 -3.21 29.90 -11.82
N GLN A 295 -3.31 29.76 -13.13
CA GLN A 295 -2.17 29.48 -14.01
C GLN A 295 -1.93 30.67 -14.94
N PRO A 296 -0.67 30.95 -15.33
CA PRO A 296 -0.36 32.02 -16.25
C PRO A 296 -0.96 31.73 -17.64
N GLY A 297 -1.74 32.69 -18.16
CA GLY A 297 -2.22 32.67 -19.54
C GLY A 297 -1.20 33.27 -20.52
N SER A 298 -1.59 33.46 -21.78
CA SER A 298 -0.72 34.07 -22.81
C SER A 298 -0.30 35.51 -22.49
N HIS A 299 -1.14 36.25 -21.76
CA HIS A 299 -0.87 37.61 -21.29
C HIS A 299 -1.24 37.70 -19.80
N PRO A 300 -0.38 37.23 -18.88
CA PRO A 300 -0.75 37.20 -17.46
C PRO A 300 -0.90 38.61 -16.88
N PRO A 301 -1.72 38.81 -15.83
CA PRO A 301 -1.81 40.08 -15.12
C PRO A 301 -0.44 40.54 -14.61
N ALA A 302 -0.10 41.80 -14.80
CA ALA A 302 1.14 42.38 -14.29
C ALA A 302 1.04 42.74 -12.80
N ASP A 303 2.14 42.55 -12.09
CA ASP A 303 2.36 43.14 -10.77
C ASP A 303 2.62 44.64 -10.91
N ARG A 304 2.16 45.43 -9.94
CA ARG A 304 2.42 46.87 -9.87
C ARG A 304 3.68 47.16 -9.06
N GLU A 305 4.35 48.26 -9.38
CA GLU A 305 5.51 48.70 -8.60
C GLU A 305 5.10 49.01 -7.14
N GLY A 306 5.86 48.48 -6.18
CA GLY A 306 5.56 48.60 -4.75
C GLY A 306 4.46 47.66 -4.23
N GLU A 307 3.92 46.79 -5.08
CA GLU A 307 2.91 45.80 -4.70
C GLU A 307 3.53 44.63 -3.91
N GLY A 308 2.82 44.12 -2.90
CA GLY A 308 3.25 42.95 -2.15
C GLY A 308 3.21 41.68 -3.00
N ARG A 309 4.14 40.74 -2.73
CA ARG A 309 4.41 39.49 -3.48
C ARG A 309 3.20 38.57 -3.79
N TRP A 310 2.00 38.84 -3.26
CA TRP A 310 0.78 38.05 -3.47
C TRP A 310 -0.49 38.90 -3.59
N GLN A 311 -0.36 40.22 -3.67
CA GLN A 311 -1.51 41.12 -3.65
C GLN A 311 -2.39 40.93 -4.89
N ALA A 312 -1.80 40.86 -6.09
CA ALA A 312 -2.52 40.59 -7.32
C ALA A 312 -3.29 39.25 -7.28
N TYR A 313 -2.66 38.20 -6.72
CA TYR A 313 -3.30 36.90 -6.55
C TYR A 313 -4.48 36.93 -5.58
N ARG A 314 -4.39 37.70 -4.48
CA ARG A 314 -5.48 37.86 -3.51
C ARG A 314 -6.68 38.60 -4.12
N GLU A 315 -6.42 39.70 -4.82
CA GLU A 315 -7.46 40.45 -5.53
C GLU A 315 -8.16 39.57 -6.58
N LEU A 316 -7.37 38.84 -7.36
CA LEU A 316 -7.90 37.87 -8.32
C LEU A 316 -8.79 36.83 -7.64
N THR A 317 -8.31 36.26 -6.53
CA THR A 317 -9.06 35.26 -5.75
C THR A 317 -10.41 35.81 -5.29
N GLU A 318 -10.45 37.04 -4.77
CA GLU A 318 -11.68 37.67 -4.31
C GLU A 318 -12.68 37.91 -5.46
N LEU A 319 -12.21 38.46 -6.58
CA LEU A 319 -13.03 38.72 -7.77
C LEU A 319 -13.60 37.42 -8.34
N VAL A 320 -12.75 36.42 -8.52
CA VAL A 320 -13.13 35.11 -9.06
C VAL A 320 -14.13 34.39 -8.14
N ARG A 321 -13.92 34.45 -6.82
CA ARG A 321 -14.86 33.86 -5.85
C ARG A 321 -16.19 34.60 -5.84
N SER A 322 -16.19 35.92 -6.02
CA SER A 322 -17.42 36.70 -6.14
C SER A 322 -18.20 36.30 -7.40
N LEU A 323 -17.52 36.26 -8.54
CA LEU A 323 -18.09 35.80 -9.81
C LEU A 323 -18.67 34.39 -9.69
N ARG A 324 -17.89 33.45 -9.14
CA ARG A 324 -18.31 32.05 -8.96
C ARG A 324 -19.56 31.91 -8.09
N ARG A 325 -19.76 32.79 -7.10
CA ARG A 325 -20.98 32.83 -6.29
C ARG A 325 -22.15 33.44 -7.05
N ALA A 326 -21.93 34.54 -7.77
CA ALA A 326 -22.96 35.22 -8.55
C ALA A 326 -23.51 34.33 -9.69
N GLU A 327 -22.66 33.49 -10.26
CA GLU A 327 -23.01 32.55 -11.35
C GLU A 327 -23.48 31.18 -10.87
N ALA A 328 -23.54 30.94 -9.57
CA ALA A 328 -23.96 29.65 -9.03
C ALA A 328 -25.48 29.44 -9.24
N ASP A 329 -25.88 28.28 -9.75
CA ASP A 329 -27.28 27.87 -9.82
C ASP A 329 -27.49 26.56 -9.02
N PRO A 330 -28.54 26.47 -8.19
CA PRO A 330 -28.80 25.27 -7.38
C PRO A 330 -29.14 24.01 -8.20
N ARG A 331 -29.43 24.14 -9.50
CA ARG A 331 -29.77 23.01 -10.39
C ARG A 331 -28.52 22.44 -11.05
N TYR A 332 -27.71 23.27 -11.70
CA TYR A 332 -26.55 22.81 -12.49
C TYR A 332 -25.19 23.10 -11.84
N GLY A 333 -25.17 23.78 -10.69
CA GLY A 333 -23.99 24.01 -9.86
C GLY A 333 -23.08 25.14 -10.34
N ARG A 334 -21.84 25.10 -9.88
CA ARG A 334 -20.78 26.07 -10.19
C ARG A 334 -19.80 25.47 -11.20
N TRP A 335 -19.19 26.34 -12.01
CA TRP A 335 -18.08 25.94 -12.87
C TRP A 335 -16.85 25.53 -12.03
N LEU A 336 -16.03 24.66 -12.60
CA LEU A 336 -14.76 24.19 -12.02
C LEU A 336 -13.57 24.94 -12.62
N PHE A 337 -13.59 25.17 -13.93
CA PHE A 337 -12.55 25.92 -14.62
C PHE A 337 -13.11 27.14 -15.34
N LEU A 338 -12.31 28.19 -15.35
CA LEU A 338 -12.63 29.47 -15.97
C LEU A 338 -11.41 29.96 -16.77
N ARG A 339 -11.63 30.33 -18.03
CA ARG A 339 -10.71 31.13 -18.82
C ARG A 339 -11.38 32.45 -19.12
N VAL A 340 -10.69 33.54 -18.82
CA VAL A 340 -11.08 34.90 -19.26
C VAL A 340 -9.93 35.49 -20.06
N SER A 341 -10.24 36.09 -21.20
CA SER A 341 -9.30 36.85 -22.02
C SER A 341 -9.89 38.21 -22.31
N THR A 342 -9.19 39.29 -22.02
CA THR A 342 -9.64 40.66 -22.31
C THR A 342 -8.91 41.26 -23.49
N THR A 343 -9.54 42.23 -24.13
CA THR A 343 -8.93 43.25 -24.98
C THR A 343 -9.25 44.63 -24.40
N ALA A 344 -8.82 45.71 -25.07
CA ALA A 344 -9.17 47.07 -24.67
C ALA A 344 -10.68 47.32 -24.58
N GLU A 345 -11.47 46.69 -25.45
CA GLU A 345 -12.92 46.98 -25.61
C GLU A 345 -13.81 45.80 -25.23
N ASP A 346 -13.32 44.57 -25.33
CA ASP A 346 -14.13 43.36 -25.18
C ASP A 346 -13.47 42.30 -24.30
N PHE A 347 -14.17 41.21 -23.99
CA PHE A 347 -13.62 40.03 -23.34
C PHE A 347 -14.28 38.73 -23.83
N GLU A 348 -13.50 37.67 -23.85
CA GLU A 348 -13.97 36.31 -24.06
C GLU A 348 -13.93 35.53 -22.76
N ILE A 349 -14.95 34.69 -22.55
CA ILE A 349 -15.04 33.83 -21.38
C ILE A 349 -15.37 32.39 -21.77
N SER A 350 -14.72 31.43 -21.12
CA SER A 350 -15.03 30.01 -21.24
C SER A 350 -15.12 29.37 -19.87
N ARG A 351 -16.18 28.59 -19.64
CA ARG A 351 -16.45 27.90 -18.38
C ARG A 351 -16.55 26.41 -18.64
N TYR A 352 -15.97 25.62 -17.74
CA TYR A 352 -16.08 24.17 -17.76
C TYR A 352 -16.55 23.71 -16.39
N TYR A 353 -17.62 22.91 -16.38
CA TYR A 353 -18.28 22.38 -15.20
C TYR A 353 -17.97 20.91 -15.02
N ASP A 354 -17.65 20.18 -16.09
CA ASP A 354 -17.52 18.72 -16.08
C ASP A 354 -16.18 18.23 -16.57
N SER A 355 -15.67 18.82 -17.66
CA SER A 355 -14.48 18.30 -18.32
C SER A 355 -13.23 19.08 -17.99
N TRP A 356 -12.09 18.40 -18.13
CA TRP A 356 -10.78 19.00 -17.99
C TRP A 356 -10.48 19.81 -19.27
N PRO A 357 -10.35 21.14 -19.20
CA PRO A 357 -10.19 21.94 -20.40
C PRO A 357 -8.85 21.67 -21.08
N PRO A 358 -8.77 21.66 -22.43
CA PRO A 358 -7.51 21.39 -23.14
C PRO A 358 -6.43 22.46 -22.93
N TRP A 359 -6.80 23.62 -22.38
CA TRP A 359 -5.91 24.72 -22.05
C TRP A 359 -5.41 24.69 -20.60
N TRP A 360 -5.94 23.79 -19.76
CA TRP A 360 -5.46 23.62 -18.39
C TRP A 360 -4.39 22.52 -18.34
N PRO A 361 -3.16 22.81 -17.88
CA PRO A 361 -2.09 21.82 -17.87
C PRO A 361 -2.42 20.67 -16.90
N ASP A 362 -2.16 19.44 -17.33
CA ASP A 362 -2.11 18.26 -16.47
C ASP A 362 -0.64 17.85 -16.31
N ASP A 363 -0.11 18.03 -15.11
CA ASP A 363 1.25 17.62 -14.73
C ASP A 363 1.28 16.23 -14.08
N GLY A 364 0.11 15.57 -13.93
CA GLY A 364 -0.06 14.30 -13.25
C GLY A 364 0.16 14.35 -11.73
N VAL A 365 0.33 15.56 -11.17
CA VAL A 365 0.67 15.80 -9.76
C VAL A 365 -0.38 16.67 -9.08
N SER A 366 -0.93 17.66 -9.78
CA SER A 366 -1.84 18.66 -9.25
C SER A 366 -3.12 18.75 -10.07
N GLY A 367 -4.26 18.81 -9.38
CA GLY A 367 -5.56 18.84 -10.01
C GLY A 367 -6.69 18.95 -9.00
N PRO A 368 -7.96 18.90 -9.46
CA PRO A 368 -9.11 18.93 -8.60
C PRO A 368 -9.14 17.72 -7.66
N TRP A 369 -9.14 17.95 -6.35
CA TRP A 369 -9.20 16.87 -5.37
C TRP A 369 -10.58 16.22 -5.33
N ARG A 370 -10.64 14.90 -5.27
CA ARG A 370 -11.91 14.14 -5.23
C ARG A 370 -12.87 14.61 -4.15
N THR A 371 -12.39 14.92 -2.95
CA THR A 371 -13.24 15.38 -1.84
C THR A 371 -13.96 16.68 -2.18
N ASN A 372 -13.25 17.61 -2.82
CA ASN A 372 -13.83 18.88 -3.27
C ASN A 372 -14.76 18.67 -4.47
N LEU A 373 -14.41 17.79 -5.40
CA LEU A 373 -15.29 17.42 -6.52
C LEU A 373 -16.58 16.79 -6.03
N GLN A 374 -16.53 15.94 -4.98
CA GLN A 374 -17.71 15.31 -4.39
C GLN A 374 -18.68 16.37 -3.87
N GLU A 375 -18.19 17.36 -3.12
CA GLU A 375 -19.02 18.48 -2.66
C GLU A 375 -19.65 19.25 -3.83
N GLU A 376 -18.88 19.53 -4.89
CA GLU A 376 -19.40 20.23 -6.08
C GLU A 376 -20.45 19.43 -6.84
N MET A 377 -20.29 18.11 -6.93
CA MET A 377 -21.26 17.23 -7.60
C MET A 377 -22.51 17.00 -6.76
N ASP A 378 -22.39 16.95 -5.43
CA ASP A 378 -23.53 16.78 -4.53
C ASP A 378 -24.46 17.99 -4.53
N GLY A 379 -23.90 19.19 -4.73
CA GLY A 379 -24.66 20.42 -4.93
C GLY A 379 -25.43 20.49 -6.26
N ARG A 380 -25.25 19.54 -7.19
CA ARG A 380 -25.93 19.52 -8.50
C ARG A 380 -27.11 18.57 -8.52
N GLY A 381 -28.13 18.93 -9.30
CA GLY A 381 -29.20 18.03 -9.68
C GLY A 381 -28.67 16.80 -10.45
N PRO A 382 -29.24 15.59 -10.28
CA PRO A 382 -28.69 14.36 -10.83
C PRO A 382 -28.43 14.39 -12.35
N GLN A 383 -29.30 15.04 -13.12
CA GLN A 383 -29.17 15.17 -14.58
C GLN A 383 -28.01 16.07 -15.04
N TRP A 384 -27.44 16.86 -14.11
CA TRP A 384 -26.33 17.79 -14.36
C TRP A 384 -24.99 17.27 -13.81
N ARG A 385 -24.97 16.02 -13.34
CA ARG A 385 -23.77 15.33 -12.90
C ARG A 385 -23.15 14.59 -14.08
N PRO A 386 -21.85 14.79 -14.37
CA PRO A 386 -21.18 14.09 -15.45
C PRO A 386 -20.99 12.61 -15.13
N GLY A 387 -20.78 11.79 -16.16
CA GLY A 387 -20.68 10.33 -16.02
C GLY A 387 -19.53 9.86 -15.10
N TRP A 388 -18.49 10.66 -14.92
CA TRP A 388 -17.37 10.35 -14.03
C TRP A 388 -17.71 10.50 -12.54
N VAL A 389 -18.87 11.09 -12.16
CA VAL A 389 -19.26 11.24 -10.75
C VAL A 389 -19.27 9.92 -9.97
N ARG A 390 -19.56 8.81 -10.66
CA ARG A 390 -19.51 7.46 -10.07
C ARG A 390 -18.12 7.10 -9.56
N LEU A 391 -17.08 7.66 -10.16
CA LEU A 391 -15.70 7.44 -9.76
C LEU A 391 -15.35 8.17 -8.46
N LEU A 392 -16.18 9.09 -7.97
CA LEU A 392 -15.94 9.73 -6.68
C LEU A 392 -16.27 8.82 -5.49
N ASP A 393 -17.09 7.79 -5.72
CA ASP A 393 -17.43 6.80 -4.70
C ASP A 393 -16.14 6.12 -4.18
N PRO A 394 -15.88 6.15 -2.86
CA PRO A 394 -14.76 5.43 -2.26
C PRO A 394 -14.73 3.93 -2.58
N SER A 395 -15.87 3.30 -2.92
CA SER A 395 -15.91 1.90 -3.37
C SER A 395 -15.34 1.68 -4.77
N VAL A 396 -15.17 2.74 -5.57
CA VAL A 396 -14.50 2.69 -6.88
C VAL A 396 -12.99 2.81 -6.76
N ALA A 397 -12.48 3.18 -5.58
CA ALA A 397 -11.07 3.00 -5.26
C ALA A 397 -10.64 1.53 -5.37
N PHE A 398 -11.53 0.58 -5.61
CA PHE A 398 -11.16 -0.81 -5.82
C PHE A 398 -11.11 -1.10 -7.33
N ARG A 399 -9.94 -1.48 -7.86
CA ARG A 399 -9.84 -1.93 -9.27
C ARG A 399 -10.86 -3.06 -9.50
N PRO A 400 -11.71 -2.98 -10.53
CA PRO A 400 -12.68 -4.03 -10.85
C PRO A 400 -12.03 -5.39 -11.19
#